data_AF-A0A972EB53-F1
#
_entry.id   AF-A0A972EB53-F1
#
_cell.length_a   1.000
_cell.length_b   1.000
_cell.length_c   1.000
_cell.angle_alpha   90.00
_cell.angle_beta   90.00
_cell.angle_gamma   90.00
#
_symmetry.space_group_name_H-M   'P 1'
#
loop_
_entity.id
_entity.type
_entity.pdbx_description
1 polymer ?
#
loop_
_entity_poly.entity_id
_entity_poly.type
_entity_poly.pdbx_seq_one_letter_code
_entity_poly.pdbx_strand_id
1 'polypeptide(L)' 'MKKVLFISAIVLLAASCGQKPGNVAGKVESQLWAPVAGVNVSVVGGTAKARTDFEGKYTINA' A
#
# COMPACT_ATOMS: atom_id res chain seq x y z
N MET A 1 -43.59 39.13 -8.70
CA MET A 1 -43.16 37.73 -8.94
C MET A 1 -41.64 37.66 -8.79
N LYS A 2 -41.12 37.37 -7.58
CA LYS A 2 -39.67 37.31 -7.31
C LYS A 2 -39.21 35.85 -7.48
N LYS A 3 -38.48 35.57 -8.55
CA LYS A 3 -37.91 34.25 -8.84
C LYS A 3 -36.73 34.02 -7.89
N VAL A 4 -36.94 33.21 -6.87
CA VAL A 4 -35.87 32.77 -5.96
C VAL A 4 -35.15 31.61 -6.66
N LEU A 5 -33.95 31.86 -7.19
CA LEU A 5 -33.07 30.80 -7.67
C LEU A 5 -32.45 30.10 -6.45
N PHE A 6 -32.93 28.90 -6.13
CA PHE A 6 -32.25 28.00 -5.21
C PHE A 6 -31.10 27.32 -5.95
N ILE A 7 -29.88 27.82 -5.77
CA ILE A 7 -28.66 27.17 -6.25
C ILE A 7 -28.33 26.07 -5.24
N SER A 8 -28.72 24.83 -5.57
CA SER A 8 -28.31 23.64 -4.82
C SER A 8 -26.86 23.33 -5.17
N ALA A 9 -25.93 23.75 -4.31
CA ALA A 9 -24.55 23.32 -4.39
C ALA A 9 -24.47 21.84 -3.95
N ILE A 10 -24.45 20.93 -4.92
CA ILE A 10 -24.06 19.54 -4.69
C ILE A 10 -22.56 19.54 -4.36
N VAL A 11 -22.25 19.43 -3.07
CA VAL A 11 -20.88 19.22 -2.59
C VAL A 11 -20.54 17.75 -2.83
N LEU A 12 -19.76 17.48 -3.88
CA LEU A 12 -19.13 16.17 -4.10
C LEU A 12 -18.01 15.99 -3.05
N LEU A 13 -18.35 15.39 -1.91
CA LEU A 13 -17.36 14.95 -0.93
C LEU A 13 -16.65 13.72 -1.51
N ALA A 14 -15.59 13.93 -2.29
CA ALA A 14 -14.68 12.86 -2.64
C ALA A 14 -13.97 12.42 -1.35
N ALA A 15 -14.44 11.34 -0.73
CA ALA A 15 -13.77 10.72 0.40
C ALA A 15 -12.42 10.19 -0.09
N SER A 16 -11.34 10.97 0.13
CA SER A 16 -9.99 10.47 -0.06
C SER A 16 -9.72 9.48 1.07
N CYS A 17 -9.95 8.20 0.82
CA CYS A 17 -9.37 7.15 1.64
C CYS A 17 -7.86 7.14 1.34
N GLY A 18 -7.11 8.07 1.94
CA GLY A 18 -5.66 8.09 1.83
C GLY A 18 -5.12 6.83 2.48
N GLN A 19 -4.40 6.00 1.74
CA GLN A 19 -3.74 4.83 2.30
C GLN A 19 -2.78 5.31 3.39
N LYS A 20 -3.03 4.88 4.63
CA LYS A 20 -2.11 5.19 5.73
C LYS A 20 -0.82 4.40 5.50
N PRO A 21 0.35 5.05 5.48
CA PRO A 21 1.61 4.34 5.35
C PRO A 21 1.74 3.28 6.43
N GLY A 22 2.12 2.07 6.04
CA GLY A 22 2.22 0.91 6.91
C GLY A 22 3.41 0.03 6.55
N ASN A 23 3.88 -0.72 7.55
CA ASN A 23 5.01 -1.63 7.39
C ASN A 23 4.48 -3.05 7.14
N VAL A 24 4.89 -3.65 6.02
CA VAL A 24 4.71 -5.08 5.76
C VAL A 24 6.06 -5.75 5.99
N ALA A 25 6.15 -6.58 7.03
CA ALA A 25 7.35 -7.36 7.33
C ALA A 25 7.09 -8.86 7.18
N GLY A 26 8.11 -9.61 6.80
CA GLY A 26 8.01 -11.05 6.65
C GLY A 26 9.36 -11.73 6.44
N LYS A 27 9.32 -13.04 6.17
CA LYS A 27 10.48 -13.88 5.89
C LYS A 27 10.20 -14.77 4.68
N VAL A 28 11.18 -14.92 3.80
CA VAL A 28 11.12 -15.82 2.64
C VAL A 28 11.99 -17.05 2.92
N GLU A 29 11.37 -18.22 2.83
CA GLU A 29 12.01 -19.52 3.04
C GLU A 29 11.78 -20.42 1.83
N SER A 30 12.74 -21.31 1.58
CA SER A 30 12.59 -22.39 0.61
C SER A 30 11.70 -23.50 1.17
N GLN A 31 11.34 -24.47 0.32
CA GLN A 31 10.58 -25.65 0.76
C GLN A 31 11.31 -26.50 1.82
N LEU A 32 12.63 -26.33 1.97
CA LEU A 32 13.44 -26.98 3.00
C LEU A 32 13.65 -26.10 4.24
N TRP A 33 12.85 -25.04 4.40
CA TRP A 33 12.90 -24.10 5.53
C TRP A 33 14.21 -23.29 5.62
N ALA A 34 15.06 -23.37 4.60
CA ALA A 34 16.26 -22.54 4.51
C ALA A 34 15.89 -21.10 4.08
N PRO A 35 16.48 -20.05 4.69
CA PRO A 35 16.22 -18.67 4.33
C PRO A 35 16.70 -18.37 2.90
N VAL A 36 15.95 -17.53 2.17
CA VAL A 36 16.31 -17.14 0.80
C VAL A 36 16.73 -15.68 0.76
N ALA A 37 18.03 -15.45 0.59
CA ALA A 37 18.62 -14.12 0.54
C ALA A 37 18.58 -13.49 -0.86
N GLY A 38 18.52 -12.16 -0.92
CA GLY A 38 18.70 -11.41 -2.15
C GLY A 38 17.52 -11.44 -3.13
N VAL A 39 16.34 -11.92 -2.71
CA VAL A 39 15.12 -11.96 -3.53
C VAL A 39 14.41 -10.62 -3.50
N ASN A 40 13.84 -10.20 -4.63
CA ASN A 40 13.00 -9.02 -4.70
C ASN A 40 11.57 -9.35 -4.27
N VAL A 41 11.05 -8.63 -3.26
CA VAL A 41 9.66 -8.67 -2.84
C VAL A 41 8.99 -7.37 -3.29
N SER A 42 7.84 -7.45 -3.96
CA SER A 42 7.12 -6.28 -4.46
C SER A 42 5.63 -6.38 -4.19
N VAL A 43 5.01 -5.24 -3.85
CA VAL A 43 3.55 -5.15 -3.67
C VAL A 43 2.89 -4.99 -5.02
N VAL A 44 1.96 -5.89 -5.36
CA VAL A 44 1.17 -5.79 -6.60
C VAL A 44 0.30 -4.53 -6.52
N GLY A 45 0.32 -3.73 -7.59
CA GLY A 45 -0.39 -2.45 -7.65
C GLY A 45 0.30 -1.30 -6.92
N GLY A 46 1.48 -1.53 -6.32
CA GLY A 46 2.30 -0.51 -5.68
C GLY A 46 3.67 -0.36 -6.33
N THR A 47 4.42 0.65 -5.88
CA THR A 47 5.82 0.88 -6.27
C THR A 47 6.82 0.37 -5.23
N ALA A 48 6.34 0.06 -4.03
CA ALA A 48 7.16 -0.37 -2.91
C ALA A 48 7.79 -1.75 -3.17
N LYS A 49 9.10 -1.84 -2.92
CA LYS A 49 9.92 -3.04 -3.09
C LYS A 49 10.85 -3.19 -1.89
N ALA A 50 11.17 -4.43 -1.55
CA ALA A 50 12.22 -4.76 -0.59
C ALA A 50 13.07 -5.91 -1.14
N ARG A 51 14.25 -6.08 -0.55
CA ARG A 51 15.14 -7.20 -0.85
C ARG A 51 15.38 -7.98 0.44
N THR A 52 15.32 -9.31 0.36
CA THR A 52 15.56 -10.16 1.53
C THR A 52 17.03 -10.13 1.96
N ASP A 53 17.27 -10.06 3.26
CA ASP A 53 18.60 -10.16 3.86
C ASP A 53 19.12 -11.62 3.93
N PHE A 54 20.27 -11.84 4.56
CA PHE A 54 20.86 -13.19 4.73
C PHE A 54 20.02 -14.13 5.58
N GLU A 55 19.11 -13.61 6.42
CA GLU A 55 18.14 -14.39 7.20
C GLU A 55 16.81 -14.56 6.46
N GLY A 56 16.69 -14.06 5.22
CA GLY A 56 15.48 -14.09 4.42
C GLY A 56 14.42 -13.06 4.85
N LYS A 57 14.74 -12.15 5.77
CA LYS A 57 13.80 -11.14 6.30
C LYS A 57 13.66 -9.97 5.33
N TYR A 58 12.46 -9.38 5.29
CA TYR A 58 12.21 -8.14 4.56
C TYR A 58 11.23 -7.25 5.32
N THR A 59 11.31 -5.93 5.07
CA THR A 59 10.33 -4.94 5.48
C THR A 59 10.06 -4.00 4.30
N ILE A 60 8.79 -3.86 3.93
CA ILE A 60 8.30 -2.93 2.91
C ILE A 60 7.57 -1.80 3.62
N ASN A 61 7.95 -0.55 3.32
CA ASN A 61 7.15 0.62 3.66
C ASN A 61 6.17 0.85 2.51
N ALA A 62 4.89 0.62 2.76
CA ALA A 62 3.80 0.76 1.80
C ALA A 62 2.93 1.96 2.14
#